data_AF-A0A3A8P981-F1
#
_entry.id   AF-A0A3A8P981-F1
#
_cell.length_a   1.000
_cell.length_b   1.000
_cell.length_c   1.000
_cell.angle_alpha   90.00
_cell.angle_beta   90.00
_cell.angle_gamma   90.00
#
_symmetry.space_group_name_H-M   'P 1'
#
loop_
_entity.id
_entity.type
_entity.pdbx_description
1 polymer ?
#
loop_
_entity_poly.entity_id
_entity_poly.type
_entity_poly.pdbx_seq_one_letter_code
_entity_poly.pdbx_strand_id
1 'polypeptide(L)'
;VIGSYDEITGIGHRVVHGGERFPESVYIDDQVIKDIEALSELAPLHNPANVTGIKAFRKILPDVFSVAVFDTAFHQTMPPASYLYSLPYSYYEDYGIRKYGFHGTSHKYVSERAAELLGRPVEELRLLTCHLGNGAS
;
A
#
# COMPACT_ATOMS: atom_id res chain seq x y z
N VAL A 1 6.37 -28.04 1.45
CA VAL A 1 6.13 -28.00 2.92
C VAL A 1 7.46 -27.70 3.56
N ILE A 2 7.55 -26.68 4.43
CA ILE A 2 8.80 -26.34 5.13
C ILE A 2 8.98 -27.25 6.36
N GLY A 3 10.23 -27.55 6.72
CA GLY A 3 10.61 -28.35 7.87
C GLY A 3 10.81 -27.54 9.16
N SER A 4 11.12 -26.25 9.06
CA SER A 4 11.22 -25.30 10.19
C SER A 4 10.76 -23.90 9.81
N TYR A 5 10.45 -23.07 10.81
CA TYR A 5 10.22 -21.63 10.64
C TYR A 5 11.48 -20.86 10.24
N ASP A 6 12.67 -21.42 10.48
CA ASP A 6 13.95 -20.80 10.10
C ASP A 6 14.14 -20.70 8.57
N GLU A 7 13.33 -21.44 7.80
CA GLU A 7 13.30 -21.33 6.34
C GLU A 7 12.60 -20.05 5.85
N ILE A 8 11.87 -19.36 6.73
CA ILE A 8 11.17 -18.12 6.41
C ILE A 8 12.14 -16.96 6.54
N THR A 9 12.56 -16.40 5.40
CA THR A 9 13.55 -15.31 5.37
C THR A 9 12.95 -13.92 5.36
N GLY A 10 11.65 -13.77 5.09
CA GLY A 10 10.97 -12.49 5.07
C GLY A 10 9.45 -12.60 5.10
N ILE A 11 8.78 -11.54 5.55
CA ILE A 11 7.31 -11.48 5.69
C ILE A 11 6.78 -10.23 4.99
N GLY A 12 5.86 -10.41 4.04
CA GLY A 12 5.17 -9.31 3.37
C GLY A 12 3.77 -9.10 3.93
N HIS A 13 3.47 -7.88 4.36
CA HIS A 13 2.15 -7.50 4.84
C HIS A 13 1.50 -6.53 3.87
N ARG A 14 0.34 -6.89 3.34
CA ARG A 14 -0.54 -5.91 2.69
C ARG A 14 -1.13 -4.99 3.75
N VAL A 15 -0.97 -3.68 3.54
CA VAL A 15 -1.57 -2.62 4.37
C VAL A 15 -2.46 -1.78 3.47
N VAL A 16 -3.71 -1.56 3.89
CA VAL A 16 -4.69 -0.91 3.01
C VAL A 16 -4.37 0.57 2.81
N HIS A 17 -4.03 1.31 3.86
CA HIS A 17 -3.83 2.76 3.75
C HIS A 17 -2.47 3.20 4.28
N GLY A 18 -1.62 3.71 3.39
CA GLY A 18 -0.32 4.32 3.71
C GLY A 18 -0.36 5.85 3.87
N GLY A 19 -1.51 6.47 3.55
CA GLY A 19 -1.64 7.92 3.53
C GLY A 19 -0.64 8.55 2.56
N GLU A 20 -0.21 9.76 2.86
CA GLU A 20 0.90 10.43 2.15
C GLU A 20 2.27 10.04 2.73
N ARG A 21 2.28 9.42 3.91
CA ARG A 21 3.51 9.08 4.64
C ARG A 21 4.30 7.96 3.96
N PHE A 22 3.60 7.02 3.31
CA PHE A 22 4.21 5.84 2.70
C PHE A 22 3.98 5.80 1.18
N PRO A 23 4.83 6.49 0.39
CA PRO A 23 4.76 6.44 -1.08
C PRO A 23 5.31 5.13 -1.68
N GLU A 24 5.96 4.31 -0.87
CA GLU A 24 6.53 3.02 -1.27
C GLU A 24 6.48 2.00 -0.11
N SER A 25 6.83 0.76 -0.40
CA SER A 25 6.93 -0.30 0.62
C SER A 25 8.10 -0.05 1.56
N VAL A 26 7.95 -0.37 2.84
CA VAL A 26 8.98 -0.11 3.87
C VAL A 26 9.23 -1.34 4.75
N TYR A 27 10.47 -1.48 5.23
CA TYR A 27 10.77 -2.40 6.33
C TYR A 27 10.02 -1.97 7.59
N ILE A 28 9.44 -2.93 8.30
CA ILE A 28 8.63 -2.67 9.48
C ILE A 28 9.52 -2.63 10.71
N ASP A 29 9.54 -1.46 11.35
CA ASP A 29 10.00 -1.25 12.72
C ASP A 29 8.85 -0.78 13.62
N ASP A 30 9.15 -0.47 14.88
CA ASP A 30 8.13 -0.02 15.84
C ASP A 30 7.54 1.34 15.49
N GLN A 31 8.27 2.19 14.76
CA GLN A 31 7.76 3.50 14.32
C GLN A 31 6.77 3.33 13.16
N VAL A 32 7.09 2.47 12.19
CA VAL A 32 6.19 2.12 11.08
C VAL A 32 4.88 1.55 11.61
N ILE A 33 4.92 0.71 12.65
CA ILE A 33 3.69 0.18 13.27
C ILE A 33 2.83 1.32 13.84
N LYS A 34 3.42 2.24 14.60
CA LYS A 34 2.69 3.40 15.17
C LYS A 34 2.12 4.31 14.09
N ASP A 35 2.86 4.49 13.00
CA ASP A 35 2.42 5.31 11.87
C ASP A 35 1.23 4.66 11.14
N ILE A 36 1.25 3.34 10.93
CA ILE A 36 0.11 2.61 10.37
C ILE A 36 -1.10 2.66 11.31
N GLU A 37 -0.87 2.58 12.62
CA GLU A 37 -1.92 2.74 13.63
C GLU A 37 -2.56 4.12 13.56
N ALA A 38 -1.77 5.20 13.48
CA ALA A 38 -2.28 6.56 13.33
C ALA A 38 -3.10 6.74 12.04
N LEU A 39 -2.66 6.10 10.94
CA LEU A 39 -3.39 6.09 9.67
C LEU A 39 -4.70 5.28 9.70
N SER A 40 -5.03 4.62 10.82
CA SER A 40 -6.32 3.93 10.98
C SER A 40 -7.50 4.88 10.92
N GLU A 41 -7.33 6.19 11.16
CA GLU A 41 -8.39 7.17 10.94
C GLU A 41 -8.85 7.21 9.47
N LEU A 42 -7.95 6.94 8.52
CA LEU A 42 -8.26 6.90 7.08
C LEU A 42 -8.79 5.54 6.61
N ALA A 43 -8.51 4.45 7.34
CA ALA A 43 -8.98 3.10 7.02
C ALA A 43 -9.31 2.28 8.27
N PRO A 44 -10.35 2.68 9.04
CA PRO A 44 -10.60 2.16 10.40
C PRO A 44 -10.98 0.68 10.44
N LEU A 45 -11.53 0.15 9.35
CA LEU A 45 -11.92 -1.26 9.25
C LEU A 45 -10.78 -2.16 8.73
N HIS A 46 -9.65 -1.60 8.29
CA HIS A 46 -8.59 -2.37 7.63
C HIS A 46 -7.24 -2.25 8.34
N ASN A 47 -6.72 -1.03 8.54
CA ASN A 47 -5.40 -0.81 9.11
C ASN A 47 -5.23 -1.47 10.49
N PRO A 48 -6.20 -1.41 11.43
CA PRO A 48 -6.09 -2.12 12.70
C PRO A 48 -5.92 -3.63 12.57
N ALA A 49 -6.62 -4.24 11.61
CA ALA A 49 -6.47 -5.67 11.32
C ALA A 49 -5.10 -5.98 10.70
N ASN A 50 -4.60 -5.10 9.81
CA ASN A 50 -3.25 -5.23 9.24
C ASN A 50 -2.17 -5.18 10.33
N VAL A 51 -2.26 -4.20 11.25
CA VAL A 51 -1.33 -4.06 12.40
C VAL A 51 -1.40 -5.29 13.31
N THR A 52 -2.59 -5.83 13.56
CA THR A 52 -2.75 -7.06 14.35
C THR A 52 -1.97 -8.22 13.73
N GLY A 53 -2.05 -8.39 12.41
CA GLY A 53 -1.26 -9.40 11.69
C GLY A 53 0.24 -9.16 11.81
N ILE A 54 0.71 -7.92 11.59
CA ILE A 54 2.12 -7.54 11.72
C ILE A 54 2.66 -7.90 13.11
N LYS A 55 1.96 -7.50 14.18
CA LYS A 55 2.36 -7.78 15.57
C LYS A 55 2.38 -9.28 15.86
N ALA A 56 1.43 -10.04 15.33
CA ALA A 56 1.39 -11.50 15.53
C ALA A 56 2.61 -12.18 14.90
N PHE A 57 2.96 -11.82 13.66
CA PHE A 57 4.13 -12.39 12.98
C PHE A 57 5.45 -11.98 13.64
N ARG A 58 5.61 -10.72 14.05
CA ARG A 58 6.80 -10.27 14.80
C ARG A 58 6.97 -10.99 16.14
N LYS A 59 5.89 -11.42 16.78
CA LYS A 59 5.95 -12.22 18.02
C LYS A 59 6.45 -13.65 17.78
N ILE A 60 6.04 -14.27 16.67
CA ILE A 60 6.36 -15.67 16.35
C ILE A 60 7.72 -15.79 15.65
N LEU A 61 8.06 -14.81 14.81
CA LEU A 61 9.27 -14.77 13.97
C LEU A 61 10.04 -13.46 14.23
N PRO A 62 10.61 -13.26 15.44
CA PRO A 62 11.21 -11.98 15.83
C PRO A 62 12.45 -11.60 15.01
N ASP A 63 13.19 -12.58 14.50
CA ASP A 63 14.45 -12.37 13.76
C ASP A 63 14.24 -12.25 12.26
N VAL A 64 13.02 -12.46 11.77
CA VAL A 64 12.67 -12.38 10.35
C VAL A 64 12.22 -10.96 10.01
N PHE A 65 12.82 -10.35 8.99
CA PHE A 65 12.41 -9.00 8.59
C PHE A 65 10.99 -9.02 8.02
N SER A 66 10.25 -7.96 8.32
CA SER A 66 8.89 -7.76 7.82
C SER A 66 8.83 -6.50 6.97
N VAL A 67 8.00 -6.50 5.93
CA VAL A 67 7.80 -5.37 5.00
C VAL A 67 6.32 -5.06 4.90
N ALA A 68 5.97 -3.78 4.98
CA ALA A 68 4.62 -3.29 4.69
C ALA A 68 4.54 -2.84 3.23
N VAL A 69 3.52 -3.30 2.52
CA VAL A 69 3.22 -2.96 1.13
C VAL A 69 1.84 -2.31 1.09
N PHE A 70 1.77 -1.05 0.65
CA PHE A 70 0.56 -0.24 0.76
C PHE A 70 -0.25 -0.19 -0.53
N ASP A 71 -1.57 -0.40 -0.45
CA ASP A 71 -2.44 -0.28 -1.63
C ASP A 71 -2.49 1.15 -2.18
N THR A 72 -2.21 2.17 -1.36
CA THR A 72 -2.24 3.58 -1.73
C THR A 72 -0.92 4.09 -2.32
N ALA A 73 0.18 3.34 -2.20
CA ALA A 73 1.53 3.81 -2.52
C ALA A 73 1.69 4.16 -4.01
N PHE A 74 1.28 3.24 -4.90
CA PHE A 74 1.38 3.42 -6.37
C PHE A 74 0.70 4.72 -6.86
N HIS A 75 -0.35 5.12 -6.16
CA HIS A 75 -1.19 6.26 -6.52
C HIS A 75 -0.67 7.60 -6.00
N GLN A 76 0.40 7.63 -5.18
CA GLN A 76 0.97 8.88 -4.63
C GLN A 76 1.62 9.78 -5.70
N THR A 77 1.82 9.27 -6.91
CA THR A 77 2.33 10.06 -8.05
C THR A 77 1.27 10.95 -8.70
N MET A 78 -0.01 10.84 -8.29
CA MET A 78 -1.07 11.73 -8.78
C MET A 78 -0.76 13.21 -8.51
N PRO A 79 -0.95 14.11 -9.50
CA PRO A 79 -0.80 15.54 -9.27
C PRO A 79 -1.99 16.10 -8.47
N PRO A 80 -1.84 17.28 -7.83
CA PRO A 80 -2.91 17.92 -7.04
C PRO A 80 -4.25 18.04 -7.76
N ALA A 81 -4.21 18.37 -9.06
CA ALA A 81 -5.42 18.47 -9.88
C ALA A 81 -6.21 17.14 -10.00
N SER A 82 -5.58 16.00 -9.72
CA SER A 82 -6.21 14.67 -9.79
C SER A 82 -6.69 14.16 -8.43
N TYR A 83 -6.01 14.55 -7.34
CA TYR A 83 -6.31 14.05 -6.00
C TYR A 83 -7.12 15.00 -5.12
N LEU A 84 -7.08 16.30 -5.37
CA LEU A 84 -7.89 17.27 -4.64
C LEU A 84 -9.33 17.22 -5.13
N TYR A 85 -10.26 17.22 -4.18
CA TYR A 85 -11.68 17.38 -4.47
C TYR A 85 -12.04 18.87 -4.56
N SER A 86 -13.10 19.19 -5.30
CA SER A 86 -13.68 20.54 -5.37
C SER A 86 -14.46 20.90 -4.09
N LEU A 87 -13.77 20.84 -2.95
CA LEU A 87 -14.25 21.10 -1.60
C LEU A 87 -13.39 22.18 -0.94
N PRO A 88 -13.79 22.75 0.22
CA PRO A 88 -12.94 23.66 0.98
C PRO A 88 -11.56 23.05 1.24
N TYR A 89 -10.49 23.81 0.95
CA TYR A 89 -9.12 23.32 1.04
C TYR A 89 -8.73 22.89 2.46
N SER A 90 -9.35 23.50 3.48
CA SER A 90 -9.16 23.11 4.88
C SER A 90 -9.50 21.65 5.15
N TYR A 91 -10.39 21.02 4.38
CA TYR A 91 -10.67 19.59 4.54
C TYR A 91 -9.48 18.70 4.16
N TYR A 92 -8.68 19.13 3.20
CA TYR A 92 -7.43 18.49 2.87
C TYR A 92 -6.37 18.77 3.95
N GLU A 93 -6.22 20.02 4.37
CA GLU A 93 -5.18 20.42 5.34
C GLU A 93 -5.42 19.82 6.73
N ASP A 94 -6.65 19.87 7.23
CA ASP A 94 -6.98 19.48 8.60
C ASP A 94 -7.25 17.97 8.75
N TYR A 95 -7.76 17.32 7.70
CA TYR A 95 -8.24 15.94 7.78
C TYR A 95 -7.65 15.01 6.72
N GLY A 96 -6.80 15.50 5.81
CA GLY A 96 -6.23 14.70 4.73
C GLY A 96 -7.27 14.21 3.71
N ILE A 97 -8.42 14.88 3.58
CA ILE A 97 -9.47 14.46 2.62
C ILE A 97 -8.97 14.69 1.19
N ARG A 98 -8.61 13.59 0.52
CA ARG A 98 -8.15 13.54 -0.87
C ARG A 98 -8.42 12.17 -1.50
N LYS A 99 -8.26 12.07 -2.81
CA LYS A 99 -8.19 10.78 -3.49
C LYS A 99 -6.85 10.12 -3.20
N TYR A 100 -6.88 8.99 -2.49
CA TYR A 100 -5.70 8.15 -2.29
C TYR A 100 -5.59 7.05 -3.36
N GLY A 101 -6.71 6.42 -3.73
CA GLY A 101 -6.74 5.26 -4.62
C GLY A 101 -6.36 3.96 -3.91
N PHE A 102 -6.91 2.83 -4.36
CA PHE A 102 -6.66 1.49 -3.81
C PHE A 102 -6.31 0.50 -4.92
N HIS A 103 -6.05 -0.76 -4.56
CA HIS A 103 -5.54 -1.79 -5.48
C HIS A 103 -4.21 -1.39 -6.14
N GLY A 104 -3.44 -0.46 -5.56
CA GLY A 104 -2.23 0.07 -6.17
C GLY A 104 -1.17 -0.98 -6.46
N THR A 105 -0.99 -1.98 -5.58
CA THR A 105 -0.09 -3.11 -5.86
C THR A 105 -0.53 -3.91 -7.09
N SER A 106 -1.85 -4.07 -7.31
CA SER A 106 -2.37 -4.73 -8.50
C SER A 106 -2.16 -3.89 -9.75
N HIS A 107 -2.51 -2.59 -9.72
CA HIS A 107 -2.31 -1.67 -10.85
C HIS A 107 -0.83 -1.58 -11.24
N LYS A 108 0.06 -1.46 -10.25
CA LYS A 108 1.52 -1.51 -10.44
C LYS A 108 1.92 -2.80 -11.17
N TYR A 109 1.60 -3.95 -10.59
CA TYR A 109 1.99 -5.25 -11.14
C TYR A 109 1.53 -5.44 -12.59
N VAL A 110 0.25 -5.17 -12.90
CA VAL A 110 -0.28 -5.41 -14.25
C VAL A 110 0.25 -4.41 -15.27
N SER A 111 0.58 -3.18 -14.86
CA SER A 111 1.20 -2.18 -15.73
C SER A 111 2.64 -2.59 -16.12
N GLU A 112 3.43 -3.03 -15.15
CA GLU A 112 4.79 -3.57 -15.37
C GLU A 112 4.75 -4.84 -16.22
N ARG A 113 3.83 -5.76 -15.91
CA ARG A 113 3.67 -7.00 -16.67
C ARG A 113 3.21 -6.76 -18.11
N ALA A 114 2.33 -5.78 -18.34
CA ALA A 114 1.93 -5.39 -19.68
C ALA A 114 3.12 -4.82 -20.48
N ALA A 115 3.99 -4.05 -19.84
CA ALA A 115 5.20 -3.51 -20.46
C ALA A 115 6.15 -4.64 -20.92
N GLU A 116 6.38 -5.64 -20.08
CA GLU A 116 7.16 -6.84 -20.43
C GLU A 116 6.55 -7.58 -21.63
N LEU A 117 5.23 -7.80 -21.63
CA LEU A 117 4.53 -8.52 -22.70
C LEU A 117 4.55 -7.76 -24.04
N LEU A 118 4.56 -6.43 -23.99
CA LEU A 118 4.67 -5.58 -25.16
C LEU A 118 6.12 -5.39 -25.62
N GLY A 119 7.11 -5.83 -24.84
CA GLY A 119 8.52 -5.66 -25.13
C GLY A 119 8.95 -4.19 -25.14
N ARG A 120 8.32 -3.34 -24.32
CA ARG A 120 8.57 -1.89 -24.26
C ARG A 120 8.74 -1.41 -22.82
N PRO A 121 9.60 -0.40 -22.56
CA PRO A 121 9.71 0.21 -21.24
C PRO A 121 8.37 0.78 -20.77
N VAL A 122 8.06 0.64 -19.47
CA VAL A 122 6.78 1.11 -18.91
C VAL A 122 6.62 2.63 -19.01
N GLU A 123 7.74 3.36 -18.98
CA GLU A 123 7.82 4.82 -19.08
C GLU A 123 7.38 5.35 -20.45
N GLU A 124 7.39 4.50 -21.48
CA GLU A 124 6.93 4.85 -22.83
C GLU A 124 5.46 4.48 -23.10
N LEU A 125 4.79 3.87 -22.12
CA LEU A 125 3.43 3.35 -22.27
C LEU A 125 2.42 4.25 -21.57
N ARG A 126 1.24 4.39 -22.20
CA ARG A 126 0.07 5.06 -21.63
C ARG A 126 -1.02 4.02 -21.43
N LEU A 127 -0.97 3.36 -20.28
CA LEU A 127 -1.84 2.24 -19.97
C LEU A 127 -3.05 2.70 -19.15
N LEU A 128 -4.20 2.15 -19.47
CA LEU A 128 -5.36 2.12 -18.58
C LEU A 128 -5.49 0.69 -18.05
N THR A 129 -5.56 0.56 -16.73
CA THR A 129 -5.63 -0.74 -16.05
C THR A 129 -6.95 -0.83 -15.32
N CYS A 130 -7.66 -1.95 -15.47
CA CYS A 130 -8.97 -2.17 -14.85
C CYS A 130 -8.85 -3.36 -13.88
N HIS A 131 -8.85 -3.10 -12.59
CA HIS A 131 -8.92 -4.13 -11.56
C HIS A 131 -10.40 -4.43 -11.28
N LEU A 132 -10.90 -5.58 -11.73
CA LEU A 132 -12.32 -5.93 -11.64
C LEU A 132 -12.51 -7.17 -10.75
N GLY A 133 -13.02 -6.96 -9.54
CA GLY A 133 -13.31 -8.01 -8.57
C GLY A 133 -14.49 -7.63 -7.67
N ASN A 134 -14.47 -8.07 -6.41
CA ASN A 134 -15.50 -7.67 -5.44
C ASN A 134 -15.45 -6.16 -5.14
N GLY A 135 -14.25 -5.61 -5.05
CA GLY A 135 -13.97 -4.18 -5.28
C GLY A 135 -13.45 -3.99 -6.71
N ALA A 136 -13.74 -2.82 -7.30
CA ALA A 136 -13.29 -2.50 -8.66
C ALA A 136 -12.71 -1.09 -8.73
N SER A 137 -11.64 -0.92 -9.51
CA SER A 137 -11.01 0.37 -9.82
C SER A 137 -10.30 0.39 -11.17
#